data_AF-A0A7S1NXJ0-F1
#
_entry.id   AF-A0A7S1NXJ0-F1
#
_cell.length_a   1.000
_cell.length_b   1.000
_cell.length_c   1.000
_cell.angle_alpha   90.00
_cell.angle_beta   90.00
_cell.angle_gamma   90.00
#
_symmetry.space_group_name_H-M   'P 1'
#
loop_
_entity.id
_entity.type
_entity.pdbx_description
1 polymer ?
#
loop_
_entity_poly.entity_id
_entity_poly.type
_entity_poly.pdbx_seq_one_letter_code
_entity_poly.pdbx_strand_id
1 'polypeptide(L)'
;RSMLQEMIREWPSHDIATFLEMLGEWSTNAKAAGLASAITNQILLAFTPDFLIKVPGFPQFASTYLSYVSRHKQRMEALIQKTFLLDLITGSDGPPLSGARGAERRGEVGESARTVAAMRFI
;
A
#
# COMPACT_ATOMS: atom_id res chain seq x y z
N ARG A 1 -20.73 -0.50 16.70
CA ARG A 1 -20.02 -1.80 16.77
C ARG A 1 -20.48 -2.64 15.59
N SER A 2 -19.66 -3.52 15.03
CA SER A 2 -20.12 -4.39 13.93
C SER A 2 -20.96 -5.54 14.51
N MET A 3 -21.99 -5.99 13.79
CA MET A 3 -22.83 -7.15 14.19
C MET A 3 -21.97 -8.38 14.53
N LEU A 4 -20.88 -8.59 13.79
CA LEU A 4 -19.93 -9.67 14.02
C LEU A 4 -19.25 -9.59 15.40
N GLN A 5 -18.92 -8.38 15.87
CA GLN A 5 -18.31 -8.21 17.20
C GLN A 5 -19.27 -8.58 18.34
N GLU A 6 -20.56 -8.35 18.14
CA GLU A 6 -21.59 -8.71 19.12
C GLU A 6 -21.72 -10.23 19.18
N MET A 7 -21.81 -10.90 18.03
CA MET A 7 -21.83 -12.37 17.97
C MET A 7 -20.57 -13.00 18.57
N ILE A 8 -19.38 -12.47 18.26
CA ILE A 8 -18.12 -13.00 18.77
C ILE A 8 -18.03 -12.90 20.30
N ARG A 9 -18.59 -11.84 20.92
CA ARG A 9 -18.54 -11.67 22.38
C ARG A 9 -19.34 -12.72 23.15
N GLU A 10 -20.34 -13.30 22.51
CA GLU A 10 -21.18 -14.35 23.10
C GLU A 10 -20.49 -15.73 23.03
N TRP A 11 -19.36 -15.84 22.32
CA TRP A 11 -18.66 -17.11 22.18
C TRP A 11 -17.99 -17.57 23.49
N PRO A 12 -18.14 -18.84 23.86
CA PRO A 12 -17.41 -19.42 24.99
C PRO A 12 -15.92 -19.57 24.65
N SER A 13 -15.07 -19.60 25.68
CA SER A 13 -13.60 -19.62 25.49
C SER A 13 -13.08 -20.83 24.68
N HIS A 14 -13.80 -21.96 24.69
CA HIS A 14 -13.42 -23.15 23.92
C HIS A 14 -13.64 -22.97 22.41
N ASP A 15 -14.71 -22.29 22.02
CA ASP A 15 -14.99 -21.97 20.61
C ASP A 15 -13.95 -20.98 20.09
N ILE A 16 -13.57 -20.00 20.91
CA ILE A 16 -12.51 -19.06 20.57
C ILE A 16 -11.18 -19.80 20.35
N ALA A 17 -10.82 -20.75 21.22
CA ALA A 17 -9.59 -21.53 21.07
C ALA A 17 -9.59 -22.33 19.76
N THR A 18 -10.67 -23.07 19.46
CA THR A 18 -10.84 -23.80 18.20
C THR A 18 -10.72 -22.86 16.99
N PHE A 19 -11.34 -21.67 17.09
CA PHE A 19 -11.31 -20.71 16.00
C PHE A 19 -9.91 -20.11 15.79
N LEU A 20 -9.13 -19.90 16.85
CA LEU A 20 -7.74 -19.46 16.77
C LEU A 20 -6.85 -20.48 16.04
N GLU A 21 -7.08 -21.78 16.24
CA GLU A 21 -6.37 -22.83 15.50
C GLU A 21 -6.67 -22.74 13.99
N MET A 22 -7.95 -22.62 13.62
CA MET A 22 -8.36 -22.43 12.22
C MET A 22 -7.77 -21.15 11.62
N LEU A 23 -7.77 -20.04 12.37
CA LEU A 23 -7.16 -18.78 11.94
C LEU A 23 -5.65 -18.93 11.74
N GLY A 24 -4.99 -19.77 12.54
CA GLY A 24 -3.59 -20.12 12.37
C GLY A 24 -3.33 -20.73 11.00
N GLU A 25 -4.12 -21.73 10.62
CA GLU A 25 -4.03 -22.38 9.31
C GLU A 25 -4.31 -21.38 8.17
N TRP A 26 -5.38 -20.61 8.28
CA TRP A 26 -5.79 -19.65 7.25
C TRP A 26 -4.80 -18.51 7.08
N SER A 27 -4.08 -18.14 8.14
CA SER A 27 -3.01 -17.13 8.07
C SER A 27 -1.83 -17.59 7.21
N THR A 28 -1.60 -18.90 7.06
CA THR A 28 -0.51 -19.42 6.21
C THR A 28 -0.86 -19.39 4.71
N ASN A 29 -2.15 -19.50 4.38
CA ASN A 29 -2.64 -19.52 3.00
C ASN A 29 -2.91 -18.10 2.49
N ALA A 30 -2.15 -17.64 1.50
CA ALA A 30 -2.29 -16.29 0.94
C ALA A 30 -3.71 -15.96 0.43
N LYS A 31 -4.49 -16.96 0.00
CA LYS A 31 -5.88 -16.76 -0.46
C LYS A 31 -6.85 -16.48 0.70
N ALA A 32 -6.59 -17.06 1.87
CA ALA A 32 -7.44 -16.93 3.06
C ALA A 32 -6.89 -15.92 4.09
N ALA A 33 -5.62 -15.50 3.94
CA ALA A 33 -4.92 -14.64 4.89
C ALA A 33 -5.62 -13.29 5.13
N GLY A 34 -6.25 -12.72 4.10
CA GLY A 34 -7.04 -11.49 4.24
C GLY A 34 -8.24 -11.67 5.16
N LEU A 35 -8.99 -12.77 4.99
CA LEU A 35 -10.13 -13.11 5.84
C LEU A 35 -9.68 -13.43 7.26
N ALA A 36 -8.62 -14.22 7.41
CA ALA A 36 -8.04 -14.52 8.72
C ALA A 36 -7.67 -13.24 9.47
N SER A 37 -7.01 -12.29 8.78
CA SER A 37 -6.62 -11.02 9.38
C SER A 37 -7.79 -10.13 9.75
N ALA A 38 -8.84 -10.10 8.93
CA ALA A 38 -10.06 -9.38 9.25
C ALA A 38 -10.73 -9.95 10.50
N ILE A 39 -10.88 -11.27 10.60
CA ILE A 39 -11.54 -11.91 11.75
C ILE A 39 -10.68 -11.80 13.02
N THR A 40 -9.36 -12.02 12.93
CA THR A 40 -8.46 -11.82 14.07
C THR A 40 -8.55 -10.39 14.61
N ASN A 41 -8.61 -9.38 13.75
CA ASN A 41 -8.83 -8.00 14.18
C ASN A 41 -10.16 -7.83 14.93
N GLN A 42 -11.24 -8.48 14.50
CA GLN A 42 -12.52 -8.42 15.21
C GLN A 42 -12.45 -9.08 16.58
N ILE A 43 -11.75 -10.21 16.71
CA ILE A 43 -11.52 -10.89 18.01
C ILE A 43 -10.71 -9.99 18.96
N LEU A 44 -9.63 -9.39 18.47
CA LEU A 44 -8.79 -8.48 19.25
C LEU A 44 -9.53 -7.22 19.71
N LEU A 45 -10.51 -6.74 18.94
CA LEU A 45 -11.36 -5.61 19.32
C LEU A 45 -12.55 -6.02 20.21
N ALA A 46 -12.97 -7.29 20.14
CA ALA A 46 -14.10 -7.80 20.91
C ALA A 46 -13.74 -8.09 22.37
N PHE A 47 -12.53 -8.58 22.63
CA PHE A 47 -12.09 -9.04 23.95
C PHE A 47 -10.95 -8.20 24.54
N THR A 48 -10.81 -8.20 25.86
CA THR A 48 -9.68 -7.56 26.52
C THR A 48 -8.42 -8.45 26.44
N PRO A 49 -7.21 -7.87 26.46
CA PRO A 49 -5.97 -8.65 26.49
C PRO A 49 -5.91 -9.65 27.65
N ASP A 50 -6.39 -9.25 28.84
CA ASP A 50 -6.41 -10.10 30.03
C ASP A 50 -7.29 -11.35 29.88
N PHE A 51 -8.35 -11.26 29.08
CA PHE A 51 -9.18 -12.42 28.74
C PHE A 51 -8.46 -13.30 27.72
N LEU A 52 -7.94 -12.72 26.64
CA LEU A 52 -7.30 -13.45 25.54
C LEU A 52 -6.09 -14.25 26.01
N ILE A 53 -5.28 -13.72 26.93
CA ILE A 53 -4.13 -14.45 27.50
C ILE A 53 -4.55 -15.73 28.24
N LYS A 54 -5.77 -15.77 28.79
CA LYS A 54 -6.33 -16.94 29.48
C LYS A 54 -6.93 -17.97 28.53
N VAL A 55 -7.13 -17.60 27.25
CA VAL A 55 -7.65 -18.53 26.23
C VAL A 55 -6.54 -19.54 25.89
N PRO A 56 -6.83 -20.86 25.96
CA PRO A 56 -5.88 -21.89 25.59
C PRO A 56 -5.31 -21.66 24.19
N GLY A 57 -4.00 -21.77 24.03
CA GLY A 57 -3.32 -21.65 22.74
C GLY A 57 -3.15 -20.22 22.21
N PHE A 58 -3.77 -19.19 22.81
CA PHE A 58 -3.68 -17.82 22.31
C PHE A 58 -2.24 -17.26 22.26
N PRO A 59 -1.37 -17.42 23.27
CA PRO A 59 0.01 -16.93 23.20
C PRO A 59 0.81 -17.57 22.06
N GLN A 60 0.62 -18.87 21.84
CA GLN A 60 1.28 -19.62 20.77
C GLN A 60 0.74 -19.24 19.38
N PHE A 61 -0.58 -19.04 19.29
CA PHE A 61 -1.21 -18.50 18.09
C PHE A 61 -0.64 -17.11 17.79
N ALA A 62 -0.61 -16.20 18.76
CA ALA A 62 -0.16 -14.82 18.55
C ALA A 62 1.29 -14.73 18.05
N SER A 63 2.21 -15.53 18.60
CA SER A 63 3.61 -15.56 18.16
C SER A 63 3.74 -16.06 16.72
N THR A 64 3.01 -17.13 16.38
CA THR A 64 3.02 -17.74 15.04
C THR A 64 2.36 -16.81 14.03
N TYR A 65 1.18 -16.28 14.37
CA TYR A 65 0.37 -15.40 13.55
C TYR A 65 1.11 -14.10 13.21
N LEU A 66 1.82 -13.49 14.18
CA LEU A 66 2.61 -12.28 13.96
C LEU A 66 3.68 -12.48 12.87
N SER A 67 4.31 -13.66 12.83
CA SER A 67 5.31 -13.99 11.81
C SER A 67 4.70 -14.04 10.40
N TYR A 68 3.51 -14.63 10.26
CA TYR A 68 2.81 -14.70 8.97
C TYR A 68 2.26 -13.34 8.54
N VAL A 69 1.64 -12.58 9.44
CA VAL A 69 1.14 -11.24 9.14
C VAL A 69 2.27 -10.31 8.73
N SER A 70 3.43 -10.37 9.37
CA SER A 70 4.61 -9.58 8.98
C SER A 70 5.01 -9.85 7.52
N ARG A 71 5.07 -11.13 7.12
CA ARG A 71 5.36 -11.52 5.73
C ARG A 71 4.29 -11.05 4.76
N HIS A 72 3.01 -11.14 5.12
CA HIS A 72 1.91 -10.66 4.28
C HIS A 72 1.95 -9.14 4.13
N LYS A 73 2.24 -8.40 5.20
CA LYS A 73 2.45 -6.95 5.16
C LYS A 73 3.57 -6.57 4.19
N GLN A 74 4.73 -7.25 4.27
CA GLN A 74 5.84 -7.02 3.34
C GLN A 74 5.44 -7.29 1.88
N ARG A 75 4.67 -8.34 1.62
CA ARG A 75 4.14 -8.63 0.27
C ARG A 75 3.20 -7.53 -0.21
N MET A 76 2.33 -7.02 0.66
CA MET A 76 1.43 -5.92 0.33
C MET A 76 2.20 -4.62 0.05
N GLU A 77 3.19 -4.29 0.86
CA GLU A 77 4.06 -3.13 0.65
C GLU A 77 4.80 -3.22 -0.69
N ALA A 78 5.32 -4.39 -1.04
CA ALA A 78 5.96 -4.62 -2.34
C ALA A 78 4.98 -4.47 -3.51
N LEU A 79 3.70 -4.85 -3.34
CA LEU A 79 2.66 -4.63 -4.36
C LEU A 79 2.32 -3.15 -4.50
N ILE A 80 2.20 -2.40 -3.40
CA ILE A 80 1.98 -0.94 -3.41
C ILE A 80 3.16 -0.23 -4.09
N GLN A 81 4.40 -0.64 -3.82
CA GLN A 81 5.56 -0.09 -4.52
C GLN A 81 5.50 -0.33 -6.03
N LYS A 82 5.00 -1.49 -6.46
CA LYS A 82 4.81 -1.80 -7.88
C LYS A 82 3.69 -0.98 -8.52
N THR A 83 2.66 -0.57 -7.78
CA THR A 83 1.61 0.29 -8.35
C THR A 83 2.14 1.67 -8.71
N PHE A 84 3.22 2.16 -8.07
CA PHE A 84 3.86 3.42 -8.49
C PHE A 84 4.46 3.37 -9.90
N LEU A 85 4.77 2.18 -10.42
CA LEU A 85 5.15 2.04 -11.83
C LEU A 85 3.97 2.35 -12.76
N LEU A 86 2.74 2.01 -12.36
CA LEU A 86 1.54 2.36 -13.12
C LEU A 86 1.32 3.87 -13.09
N ASP A 87 1.53 4.52 -11.95
CA ASP A 87 1.46 5.98 -11.84
C ASP A 87 2.51 6.66 -12.72
N LEU A 88 3.72 6.11 -12.80
CA LEU A 88 4.77 6.62 -13.68
C LEU A 88 4.38 6.51 -15.16
N ILE A 89 3.89 5.35 -15.59
CA ILE A 89 3.50 5.10 -16.99
C ILE A 89 2.30 5.98 -17.38
N THR A 90 1.27 6.02 -16.54
CA THR A 90 0.07 6.83 -16.80
C THR A 90 0.34 8.33 -16.70
N GLY A 91 1.29 8.74 -15.84
CA GLY A 91 1.74 10.12 -15.73
C GLY A 91 2.67 10.56 -16.87
N SER A 92 3.39 9.64 -17.52
CA SER A 92 4.27 9.95 -18.66
C SER A 92 3.55 10.14 -19.99
N ASP A 93 2.30 9.67 -20.11
CA ASP A 93 1.47 9.85 -21.32
C ASP A 93 0.60 11.12 -21.27
N GLY A 94 0.67 11.89 -20.18
CA GLY A 94 0.07 13.23 -20.10
C GLY A 94 0.87 14.23 -20.96
N PRO A 95 0.21 15.13 -21.73
CA PRO A 95 0.92 16.13 -22.53
C PRO A 95 1.89 16.91 -21.63
N PRO A 96 3.09 17.28 -22.12
CA PRO A 96 4.11 17.93 -21.31
C PRO A 96 3.50 19.17 -20.65
N LEU A 97 3.23 19.08 -19.35
CA LEU A 97 2.80 20.20 -18.55
C LEU A 97 4.01 21.15 -18.46
N SER A 98 3.90 22.25 -19.21
CA SER A 98 4.76 23.44 -19.13
C SER A 98 6.19 23.28 -19.65
N GLY A 99 6.35 23.58 -20.95
CA GLY A 99 7.65 23.84 -21.57
C GLY A 99 7.61 24.61 -22.90
N ALA A 100 6.44 24.76 -23.54
CA ALA A 100 6.30 25.45 -24.83
C ALA A 100 5.64 26.85 -24.73
N ARG A 101 5.97 27.62 -23.69
CA ARG A 101 5.81 29.10 -23.67
C ARG A 101 7.17 29.80 -23.63
N GLY A 102 8.10 29.33 -24.46
CA GLY A 102 9.46 29.87 -24.57
C GLY A 102 10.07 29.78 -25.96
N ALA A 103 9.24 29.63 -27.00
CA ALA A 103 9.68 29.58 -28.40
C ALA A 103 9.11 30.74 -29.23
N GLU A 104 8.92 31.90 -28.61
CA GLU A 104 8.60 33.14 -29.30
C GLU A 104 9.54 34.23 -28.72
N ARG A 105 10.31 34.89 -29.59
CA ARG A 105 11.45 35.81 -29.33
C ARG A 105 12.86 35.20 -29.29
N ARG A 106 13.26 34.50 -30.35
CA ARG A 106 14.65 34.53 -30.85
C ARG A 106 14.63 34.44 -32.37
N GLY A 107 14.45 35.59 -33.01
CA GLY A 107 14.42 35.68 -34.46
C GLY A 107 14.31 37.09 -35.03
N GLU A 108 14.52 38.15 -34.25
CA GLU A 108 14.62 39.53 -34.76
C GLU A 108 15.79 40.25 -34.09
N VAL A 109 16.99 39.69 -34.20
CA VAL A 109 18.24 40.46 -34.09
C VAL A 109 19.26 39.80 -35.02
N GLY A 110 19.05 39.97 -36.33
CA GLY A 110 19.90 39.39 -37.37
C GLY A 110 20.00 40.22 -38.64
N GLU A 111 19.45 41.43 -38.67
CA GLU A 111 19.44 42.32 -39.84
C GLU A 111 20.05 43.69 -39.50
N SER A 112 21.18 43.68 -38.80
CA SER A 112 22.02 44.88 -38.63
C SER A 112 23.52 44.60 -38.60
N ALA A 113 23.94 43.36 -38.91
CA ALA A 113 25.35 42.96 -38.97
C ALA A 113 25.85 42.67 -40.40
N ARG A 114 25.01 42.87 -41.44
CA ARG A 114 25.41 42.72 -42.84
C ARG A 114 25.83 44.03 -43.52
N THR A 115 25.64 45.18 -42.88
CA THR A 115 25.99 46.50 -43.46
C THR A 115 27.42 46.95 -43.14
N VAL A 116 28.15 46.30 -42.23
CA VAL A 116 29.53 46.69 -41.86
C VAL A 116 30.61 45.81 -42.52
N ALA A 117 30.24 44.67 -43.11
CA ALA A 117 31.18 43.78 -43.80
C ALA A 117 31.31 44.03 -45.32
N ALA A 118 30.48 44.89 -45.91
CA ALA A 118 30.51 45.20 -47.35
C ALA A 118 31.25 46.51 -47.69
N MET A 119 31.92 47.16 -46.74
CA MET A 119 32.63 48.44 -46.93
C MET A 119 34.12 48.36 -46.57
N ARG A 120 34.72 47.17 -46.74
CA ARG A 120 36.16 46.95 -46.55
C ARG A 120 36.82 46.16 -47.68
N PHE A 121 36.31 46.34 -48.89
CA PHE A 121 36.95 45.95 -50.15
C PHE A 121 36.52 46.91 -51.26
N ILE A 122 36.99 48.16 -51.19
CA ILE A 122 37.56 48.95 -52.29
C ILE A 122 38.67 49.81 -51.66
#